data_AF-A0AAV6KLN1-F1
#
_entry.id   AF-A0AAV6KLN1-F1
#
_cell.length_a   1.000
_cell.length_b   1.000
_cell.length_c   1.000
_cell.angle_alpha   90.00
_cell.angle_beta   90.00
_cell.angle_gamma   90.00
#
_symmetry.space_group_name_H-M   'P 1'
#
loop_
_entity.id
_entity.type
_entity.pdbx_description
1 polymer ?
#
loop_
_entity_poly.entity_id
_entity_poly.type
_entity_poly.pdbx_seq_one_letter_code
_entity_poly.pdbx_strand_id
1 'polypeptide(L)'
;MDDRNLATYYESDETNKAGDFDIISNKYANGKALDPTEFSVRLASLSDLVCNIATDFSGGQSRVKLRQPTVVYGDLVKHVVGPFYYTTLLPYVC
;
A
#
# COMPACT_ATOMS: atom_id res chain seq x y z
N MET A 1 0.79 -15.05 -3.23
CA MET A 1 1.39 -14.77 -4.57
C MET A 1 1.31 -16.02 -5.44
N ASP A 2 1.61 -15.94 -6.74
CA ASP A 2 1.79 -17.15 -7.59
C ASP A 2 3.20 -17.75 -7.39
N ASP A 3 3.45 -18.92 -7.98
CA ASP A 3 4.74 -19.62 -7.86
C ASP A 3 5.93 -18.84 -8.45
N ARG A 4 5.66 -17.78 -9.22
CA ARG A 4 6.66 -16.85 -9.78
C ARG A 4 6.81 -15.60 -8.94
N ASN A 5 6.25 -15.58 -7.73
CA ASN A 5 6.25 -14.44 -6.82
C ASN A 5 5.54 -13.20 -7.40
N LEU A 6 4.59 -13.40 -8.32
CA LEU A 6 3.72 -12.33 -8.82
C LEU A 6 2.48 -12.21 -7.93
N ALA A 7 2.03 -10.98 -7.69
CA ALA A 7 0.76 -10.78 -7.02
C ALA A 7 -0.37 -11.29 -7.94
N THR A 8 -1.25 -12.11 -7.36
CA THR A 8 -2.41 -12.72 -8.04
C THR A 8 -3.68 -11.89 -7.88
N TYR A 9 -3.63 -10.88 -7.03
CA TYR A 9 -4.71 -9.96 -6.72
C TYR A 9 -4.10 -8.57 -6.48
N TYR A 10 -4.74 -7.56 -7.05
CA TYR A 10 -4.36 -6.16 -6.92
C TYR A 10 -5.61 -5.35 -6.61
N GLU A 11 -5.48 -4.43 -5.67
CA GLU A 11 -6.46 -3.42 -5.32
C GLU A 11 -5.71 -2.10 -5.17
N SER A 12 -6.32 -0.99 -5.55
CA SER A 12 -5.73 0.34 -5.45
C SER A 12 -6.77 1.36 -5.01
N ASP A 13 -6.33 2.35 -4.25
CA ASP A 13 -7.15 3.47 -3.82
C ASP A 13 -6.44 4.80 -4.13
N GLU A 14 -7.21 5.86 -4.34
CA GLU A 14 -6.68 7.20 -4.50
C GLU A 14 -6.64 7.91 -3.15
N THR A 15 -5.53 8.58 -2.85
CA THR A 15 -5.43 9.40 -1.64
C THR A 15 -6.40 10.57 -1.70
N ASN A 16 -7.06 10.86 -0.57
CA ASN A 16 -7.95 12.00 -0.44
C ASN A 16 -7.16 13.33 -0.32
N LYS A 17 -7.86 14.46 -0.13
CA LYS A 17 -7.23 15.80 -0.02
C LYS A 17 -6.29 15.97 1.18
N ALA A 18 -6.45 15.16 2.22
CA ALA A 18 -5.56 15.15 3.39
C ALA A 18 -4.36 14.20 3.21
N GLY A 19 -4.33 13.40 2.13
CA GLY A 19 -3.31 12.39 1.87
C GLY A 19 -3.62 11.02 2.48
N ASP A 20 -4.80 10.82 3.06
CA ASP A 20 -5.21 9.52 3.61
C ASP A 20 -5.73 8.61 2.49
N PHE A 21 -5.59 7.30 2.69
CA PHE A 21 -6.11 6.25 1.80
C PHE A 21 -6.69 5.10 2.62
N ASP A 22 -7.66 4.38 2.08
CA ASP A 22 -8.26 3.20 2.69
C ASP A 22 -8.48 2.11 1.62
N ILE A 23 -7.62 1.08 1.63
CA ILE A 23 -7.74 -0.05 0.70
C ILE A 23 -8.60 -1.15 1.33
N ILE A 24 -9.74 -1.45 0.71
CA ILE A 24 -10.62 -2.55 1.12
C ILE A 24 -10.36 -3.75 0.22
N SER A 25 -9.66 -4.76 0.74
CA SER A 25 -9.39 -6.01 0.03
C SER A 25 -10.44 -7.08 0.31
N ASN A 26 -10.82 -7.85 -0.70
CA ASN A 26 -11.65 -9.05 -0.50
C ASN A 26 -10.82 -10.18 0.16
N LYS A 27 -11.47 -11.01 0.98
CA LYS A 27 -10.88 -12.23 1.56
C LYS A 27 -10.69 -13.35 0.53
N TYR A 28 -11.39 -13.27 -0.60
CA TYR A 28 -11.36 -14.29 -1.64
C TYR A 28 -11.11 -13.63 -3.00
N ALA A 29 -10.28 -14.28 -3.83
CA ALA A 29 -10.16 -13.96 -5.24
C ALA A 29 -10.18 -15.25 -6.06
N ASN A 30 -10.97 -15.25 -7.14
CA ASN A 30 -11.12 -16.39 -8.04
C ASN A 30 -11.44 -17.74 -7.31
N GLY A 31 -12.28 -17.69 -6.28
CA GLY A 31 -12.66 -18.86 -5.49
C GLY A 31 -11.60 -19.37 -4.50
N LYS A 32 -10.42 -18.73 -4.42
CA LYS A 32 -9.36 -19.06 -3.47
C LYS A 32 -9.33 -18.04 -2.34
N ALA A 33 -9.18 -18.53 -1.10
CA ALA A 33 -8.95 -17.66 0.06
C ALA A 33 -7.58 -16.98 -0.08
N LEU A 34 -7.55 -15.67 0.16
CA LEU A 34 -6.34 -14.86 0.21
C LEU A 34 -5.80 -14.86 1.64
N ASP A 35 -4.49 -15.01 1.77
CA ASP A 35 -3.80 -14.86 3.05
C ASP A 35 -3.45 -13.37 3.26
N PRO A 36 -4.06 -12.69 4.26
CA PRO A 36 -3.78 -11.28 4.52
C PRO A 36 -2.31 -10.99 4.82
N THR A 37 -1.58 -11.97 5.36
CA THR A 37 -0.17 -11.83 5.74
C THR A 37 0.78 -11.76 4.54
N GLU A 38 0.31 -12.18 3.37
CA GLU A 38 1.05 -12.09 2.12
C GLU A 38 0.85 -10.77 1.38
N PHE A 39 -0.11 -9.94 1.80
CA PHE A 39 -0.34 -8.67 1.15
C PHE A 39 0.82 -7.69 1.37
N SER A 40 1.07 -6.90 0.33
CA SER A 40 1.98 -5.77 0.42
C SER A 40 1.32 -4.53 -0.17
N VAL A 41 1.44 -3.42 0.53
CA VAL A 41 0.97 -2.10 0.09
C VAL A 41 2.18 -1.34 -0.44
N ARG A 42 2.02 -0.67 -1.57
CA ARG A 42 3.04 0.19 -2.18
C ARG A 42 2.36 1.39 -2.83
N LEU A 43 3.13 2.43 -3.05
CA LEU A 43 2.73 3.50 -3.95
C LEU A 43 2.69 2.95 -5.40
N ALA A 44 1.56 3.12 -6.08
CA ALA A 44 1.30 2.55 -7.39
C ALA A 44 1.39 3.59 -8.52
N SER A 45 0.85 4.78 -8.29
CA SER A 45 0.80 5.88 -9.23
C SER A 45 0.92 7.21 -8.50
N LEU A 46 1.40 8.21 -9.22
CA LEU A 46 1.43 9.58 -8.76
C LEU A 46 0.89 10.50 -9.84
N SER A 47 0.12 11.51 -9.45
CA SER A 47 -0.46 12.50 -10.36
C SER A 47 0.50 13.64 -10.74
N ASP A 48 1.61 13.82 -10.01
CA ASP A 48 2.61 14.89 -10.23
C ASP A 48 3.83 14.41 -11.04
N LEU A 49 4.24 15.18 -12.04
CA LEU A 49 5.41 14.87 -12.87
C LEU A 49 6.74 15.13 -12.14
N VAL A 50 6.73 15.93 -11.07
CA VAL A 50 7.94 16.36 -10.35
C VAL A 50 8.21 15.50 -9.11
N CYS A 51 7.21 15.23 -8.28
CA CYS A 51 7.35 14.47 -7.04
C CYS A 51 7.24 12.95 -7.25
N ASN A 52 8.05 12.36 -8.14
CA ASN A 52 7.78 11.01 -8.68
C ASN A 52 8.69 9.89 -8.15
N ILE A 53 9.58 10.15 -7.19
CA ILE A 53 10.51 9.15 -6.66
C ILE A 53 10.02 8.65 -5.31
N ALA A 54 9.56 7.39 -5.23
CA ALA A 54 9.18 6.80 -3.95
C ALA A 54 10.41 6.72 -3.03
N THR A 55 10.27 7.16 -1.78
CA THR A 55 11.40 7.24 -0.84
C THR A 55 11.03 6.74 0.55
N ASP A 56 12.04 6.26 1.26
CA ASP A 56 12.00 5.93 2.68
C ASP A 56 12.56 7.05 3.58
N PHE A 57 12.82 8.22 3.01
CA PHE A 57 13.30 9.39 3.75
C PHE A 57 12.34 9.77 4.90
N SER A 58 12.90 10.25 6.01
CA SER A 58 12.17 10.63 7.24
C SER A 58 11.25 9.52 7.81
N GLY A 59 11.55 8.25 7.54
CA GLY A 59 10.73 7.13 8.01
C GLY A 59 9.53 6.82 7.11
N GLY A 60 9.53 7.34 5.87
CA GLY A 60 8.59 6.93 4.83
C GLY A 60 8.73 5.47 4.45
N GLN A 61 7.71 4.95 3.77
CA GLN A 61 7.73 3.60 3.22
C GLN A 61 7.50 3.67 1.72
N SER A 62 8.25 2.86 0.95
CA SER A 62 8.00 2.67 -0.48
C SER A 62 7.13 1.43 -0.73
N ARG A 63 7.29 0.42 0.12
CA ARG A 63 6.49 -0.80 0.17
C ARG A 63 6.50 -1.36 1.59
N VAL A 64 5.34 -1.83 2.06
CA VAL A 64 5.20 -2.52 3.34
C VAL A 64 4.52 -3.88 3.15
N LYS A 65 4.99 -4.90 3.87
CA LYS A 65 4.31 -6.20 3.94
C LYS A 65 3.42 -6.23 5.18
N LEU A 66 2.14 -6.55 5.02
CA LEU A 66 1.14 -6.54 6.09
C LEU A 66 1.28 -7.81 6.96
N ARG A 67 2.24 -7.85 7.88
CA ARG A 67 2.51 -9.07 8.67
C ARG A 67 1.57 -9.27 9.85
N GLN A 68 1.32 -8.21 10.62
CA GLN A 68 0.51 -8.27 11.83
C GLN A 68 -0.68 -7.31 11.72
N PRO A 69 -1.90 -7.76 12.08
CA PRO A 69 -3.07 -6.90 12.10
C PRO A 69 -2.97 -5.89 13.23
N THR A 70 -3.42 -4.67 12.96
CA THR A 70 -3.51 -3.61 13.98
C THR A 70 -4.80 -3.76 14.78
N VAL A 71 -5.89 -4.11 14.09
CA VAL A 71 -7.20 -4.33 14.72
C VAL A 71 -7.84 -5.56 14.07
N VAL A 72 -8.43 -6.42 14.90
CA VAL A 72 -9.27 -7.54 14.46
C VAL A 72 -10.64 -7.36 15.11
N TYR A 73 -11.68 -7.25 14.30
CA TYR A 73 -13.06 -7.09 14.77
C TYR A 73 -13.98 -8.07 14.03
N GLY A 74 -14.31 -9.18 14.70
CA GLY A 74 -15.03 -10.29 14.07
C GLY A 74 -14.30 -10.77 12.82
N ASP A 75 -14.96 -10.65 11.68
CA ASP A 75 -14.40 -11.00 10.37
C ASP A 75 -13.57 -9.88 9.71
N LEU A 76 -13.51 -8.68 10.29
CA LEU A 76 -12.75 -7.57 9.75
C LEU A 76 -11.31 -7.60 10.29
N VAL A 77 -10.33 -7.61 9.40
CA VAL A 77 -8.91 -7.45 9.73
C VAL A 77 -8.44 -6.12 9.17
N LYS A 78 -8.01 -5.21 10.05
CA LYS A 78 -7.50 -3.89 9.68
C LYS A 78 -6.00 -3.81 9.97
N HIS A 79 -5.26 -3.35 8.97
CA HIS A 79 -3.86 -3.00 9.10
C HIS A 79 -3.71 -1.50 8.96
N VAL A 80 -3.11 -0.86 9.96
CA VAL A 80 -2.69 0.54 9.89
C VAL A 80 -1.20 0.54 9.54
N VAL A 81 -0.87 1.23 8.47
CA VAL A 81 0.49 1.34 7.95
C VAL A 81 1.00 2.76 8.16
N GLY A 82 2.32 2.91 8.19
CA GLY A 82 2.95 4.23 8.26
C GLY A 82 2.78 5.02 6.96
N PRO A 83 3.21 6.29 6.95
CA PRO A 83 3.09 7.13 5.78
C PRO A 83 4.00 6.65 4.65
N PHE A 84 3.55 6.91 3.43
CA PHE A 84 4.31 6.69 2.21
C PHE A 84 4.66 8.04 1.60
N TYR A 85 5.89 8.20 1.14
CA TYR A 85 6.35 9.46 0.58
C TYR A 85 6.90 9.30 -0.82
N TYR A 86 6.67 10.35 -1.58
CA TYR A 86 7.41 10.63 -2.78
C TYR A 86 8.32 11.83 -2.56
N THR A 87 9.42 11.85 -3.29
CA THR A 87 10.39 12.93 -3.34
C THR A 87 10.73 13.25 -4.78
N THR A 88 11.58 14.25 -4.97
CA THR A 88 12.13 14.65 -6.25
C THR A 88 13.63 14.86 -6.13
N LEU A 89 14.33 14.89 -7.27
CA LEU A 89 15.74 15.26 -7.31
C LEU A 89 15.93 16.79 -7.36
N LEU A 90 14.85 17.57 -7.53
CA LEU A 90 14.90 19.02 -7.60
C LEU A 90 14.76 19.64 -6.19
N PRO A 91 15.69 20.49 -5.74
CA PRO A 91 15.59 21.11 -4.43
C PRO A 91 14.37 22.06 -4.36
N TYR A 92 13.62 21.99 -3.25
CA TYR A 92 12.45 22.84 -2.94
C TYR A 92 11.20 22.63 -3.82
N VAL A 93 11.06 21.44 -4.39
CA VAL A 93 9.83 21.05 -5.07
C VAL A 93 9.36 19.77 -4.37
N CYS A 94 8.06 19.67 -4.06
CA CYS A 94 7.49 18.97 -2.90
C CYS A 94 7.67 19.74 -1.57
#